data_AF-A0A337S8A6-F1
#
_entry.id   AF-A0A337S8A6-F1
#
_cell.length_a   1.000
_cell.length_b   1.000
_cell.length_c   1.000
_cell.angle_alpha   90.00
_cell.angle_beta   90.00
_cell.angle_gamma   90.00
#
_symmetry.space_group_name_H-M   'P 1'
#
loop_
_entity.id
_entity.type
_entity.pdbx_description
1 polymer ?
#
loop_
_entity_poly.entity_id
_entity_poly.type
_entity_poly.pdbx_seq_one_letter_code
_entity_poly.pdbx_strand_id
1 'polypeptide(L)'
;MGKSKNHATHNQLRKRHRNGTKKPQSPKYESLRGRELKFLKNMRFAEKHSKKHPKKTPEKKLPDSGFPKLSPEGNGESSGQ
;
A
#
# COMPACT_ATOMS: atom_id res chain seq x y z
N MET A 1 42.99 29.41 32.24
CA MET A 1 41.95 28.90 31.32
C MET A 1 41.21 27.77 32.02
N GLY A 2 39.93 27.95 32.38
CA GLY A 2 39.17 26.93 33.12
C GLY A 2 38.53 25.91 32.18
N LYS A 3 38.61 24.62 32.52
CA LYS A 3 37.94 23.55 31.76
C LYS A 3 36.41 23.69 31.90
N SER A 4 35.67 23.60 30.79
CA SER A 4 34.20 23.60 30.75
C SER A 4 33.64 22.20 30.46
N LYS A 5 32.32 22.03 30.60
CA LYS A 5 31.66 20.76 30.25
C LYS A 5 31.56 20.61 28.73
N ASN A 6 31.97 19.46 28.20
CA ASN A 6 32.05 19.21 26.76
C ASN A 6 30.73 18.78 26.11
N HIS A 7 29.77 18.21 26.87
CA HIS A 7 28.49 17.72 26.35
C HIS A 7 27.38 17.64 27.42
N ALA A 8 26.12 17.91 27.06
CA ALA A 8 24.96 17.71 27.94
C ALA A 8 23.63 17.50 27.18
N THR A 9 22.84 16.52 27.61
CA THR A 9 21.49 16.23 27.08
C THR A 9 20.34 16.70 27.99
N HIS A 10 20.66 17.26 29.16
CA HIS A 10 19.73 17.53 30.27
C HIS A 10 18.41 18.21 29.87
N ASN A 11 18.47 19.30 29.09
CA ASN A 11 17.28 20.07 28.70
C ASN A 11 16.76 19.71 27.28
N GLN A 12 17.32 18.69 26.62
CA GLN A 12 16.93 18.34 25.25
C GLN A 12 15.53 17.73 25.22
N LEU A 13 15.21 16.85 26.18
CA LEU A 13 13.89 16.23 26.29
C LEU A 13 12.82 17.28 26.60
N ARG A 14 13.06 18.14 27.60
CA ARG A 14 12.14 19.22 27.97
C ARG A 14 11.82 20.15 26.80
N LYS A 15 12.82 20.55 26.01
CA LYS A 15 12.61 21.38 24.80
C LYS A 15 11.76 20.65 23.75
N ARG A 16 12.01 19.36 23.51
CA ARG A 16 11.28 18.55 22.53
C ARG A 16 9.78 18.47 22.85
N HIS A 17 9.45 18.38 24.13
CA HIS A 17 8.06 18.28 24.57
C HIS A 17 7.32 19.61 24.73
N ARG A 18 7.98 20.78 24.60
CA ARG A 18 7.28 22.09 24.64
C ARG A 18 6.19 22.19 23.56
N ASN A 19 6.52 21.77 22.35
CA ASN A 19 5.59 21.75 21.20
C ASN A 19 5.04 20.34 20.94
N GLY A 20 5.55 19.34 21.67
CA GLY A 20 5.30 17.92 21.47
C GLY A 20 6.03 17.35 20.25
N THR A 21 6.63 16.17 20.41
CA THR A 21 7.16 15.39 19.27
C THR A 21 5.98 14.84 18.46
N LYS A 22 5.65 15.47 17.33
CA LYS A 22 4.54 15.03 16.46
C LYS A 22 4.94 13.82 15.63
N LYS A 23 3.99 12.90 15.42
CA LYS A 23 4.14 11.79 14.47
C LYS A 23 4.12 12.34 13.04
N PRO A 24 4.82 11.73 12.08
CA PRO A 24 4.69 12.11 10.67
C PRO A 24 3.24 11.88 10.21
N GLN A 25 2.75 12.78 9.36
CA GLN A 25 1.42 12.66 8.78
C GLN A 25 1.46 11.68 7.60
N SER A 26 0.49 10.77 7.53
CA SER A 26 0.25 9.92 6.36
C SER A 26 -0.73 10.60 5.40
N PRO A 27 -0.30 11.05 4.21
CA PRO A 27 -1.22 11.59 3.21
C PRO A 27 -2.04 10.47 2.55
N LYS A 28 -3.21 10.81 1.98
CA LYS A 28 -4.05 9.86 1.23
C LYS A 28 -3.35 9.24 0.02
N TYR A 29 -2.41 9.98 -0.57
CA TYR A 29 -1.61 9.54 -1.72
C TYR A 29 -0.13 9.71 -1.37
N GLU A 30 0.62 8.62 -1.39
CA GLU A 30 2.05 8.61 -1.11
C GLU A 30 2.88 8.98 -2.35
N SER A 31 4.12 9.40 -2.12
CA SER A 31 5.05 9.66 -3.22
C SER A 31 5.46 8.34 -3.90
N LEU A 32 5.54 8.34 -5.23
CA LEU A 32 6.04 7.20 -6.01
C LEU A 32 7.59 7.11 -6.05
N ARG A 33 8.28 7.90 -5.23
CA ARG A 33 9.75 7.94 -5.18
C ARG A 33 10.28 6.63 -4.59
N GLY A 34 11.29 6.04 -5.24
CA GLY A 34 11.86 4.76 -4.83
C GLY A 34 11.16 3.53 -5.41
N ARG A 35 10.07 3.70 -6.18
CA ARG A 35 9.45 2.61 -6.94
C ARG A 35 10.29 2.25 -8.17
N GLU A 36 10.22 1.00 -8.60
CA GLU A 36 10.97 0.49 -9.74
C GLU A 36 10.72 1.32 -11.02
N LEU A 37 11.80 1.66 -11.73
CA LEU A 37 11.73 2.50 -12.93
C LEU A 37 10.92 1.86 -14.06
N LYS A 38 10.99 0.53 -14.22
CA LYS A 38 10.22 -0.20 -15.26
C LYS A 38 8.72 -0.06 -15.04
N PHE A 39 8.30 -0.22 -13.78
CA PHE A 39 6.91 -0.02 -13.38
C PHE A 39 6.46 1.43 -13.64
N LEU A 40 7.27 2.42 -13.21
CA LEU A 40 6.92 3.84 -13.39
C LEU A 40 6.81 4.25 -14.86
N LYS A 41 7.70 3.74 -15.72
CA LYS A 41 7.64 3.98 -17.17
C LYS A 41 6.33 3.46 -17.76
N ASN A 42 5.95 2.24 -17.42
CA ASN A 42 4.70 1.64 -17.90
C ASN A 42 3.46 2.38 -17.38
N MET A 43 3.42 2.69 -16.08
CA MET A 43 2.31 3.43 -15.46
C MET A 43 2.11 4.80 -16.13
N ARG A 44 3.19 5.56 -16.35
CA ARG A 44 3.14 6.86 -17.05
C ARG A 44 2.65 6.73 -18.49
N PHE A 45 3.07 5.68 -19.21
CA PHE A 45 2.60 5.41 -20.56
C PHE A 45 1.09 5.11 -20.58
N ALA A 46 0.62 4.23 -19.70
CA ALA A 46 -0.80 3.89 -19.59
C ALA A 46 -1.67 5.11 -19.26
N GLU A 47 -1.26 5.93 -18.29
CA GLU A 47 -1.95 7.17 -17.92
C GLU A 47 -1.98 8.16 -19.09
N LYS A 48 -0.86 8.36 -19.78
CA LYS A 48 -0.74 9.28 -20.93
C LYS A 48 -1.69 8.93 -22.07
N HIS A 49 -1.87 7.64 -22.36
CA HIS A 49 -2.66 7.17 -23.51
C HIS A 49 -4.11 6.80 -23.17
N SER A 50 -4.50 6.83 -21.89
CA SER A 50 -5.86 6.52 -21.43
C SER A 50 -6.95 7.43 -22.01
N LYS A 51 -6.64 8.71 -22.27
CA LYS A 51 -7.60 9.72 -22.78
C LYS A 51 -7.83 9.66 -24.29
N LYS A 52 -6.92 9.03 -25.05
CA LYS A 52 -7.00 8.97 -26.52
C LYS A 52 -8.00 7.93 -27.03
N HIS A 53 -8.25 6.90 -26.24
CA HIS A 53 -9.27 5.90 -26.52
C HIS A 53 -10.09 5.74 -25.25
N PRO A 54 -11.22 6.45 -25.09
CA PRO A 54 -12.15 6.10 -24.03
C PRO A 54 -12.52 4.64 -24.28
N LYS A 55 -11.99 3.74 -23.46
CA LYS A 55 -12.44 2.36 -23.48
C LYS A 55 -13.94 2.47 -23.25
N LYS A 56 -14.74 2.02 -24.21
CA LYS A 56 -16.11 1.62 -23.93
C LYS A 56 -15.98 0.58 -22.84
N THR A 57 -16.12 0.98 -21.59
CA THR A 57 -16.23 0.06 -20.47
C THR A 57 -17.55 -0.66 -20.72
N PRO A 58 -17.58 -1.94 -21.16
CA PRO A 58 -18.77 -2.70 -20.85
C PRO A 58 -18.88 -2.65 -19.32
N GLU A 59 -20.05 -2.29 -18.85
CA GLU A 59 -20.43 -2.29 -17.44
C GLU A 59 -20.19 -3.70 -16.88
N LYS A 60 -18.97 -3.98 -16.43
CA LYS A 60 -18.62 -5.29 -15.89
C LYS A 60 -19.00 -5.28 -14.41
N LYS A 61 -20.20 -5.78 -14.14
CA LYS A 61 -20.50 -6.43 -12.86
C LYS A 61 -19.32 -7.36 -12.55
N LEU A 62 -18.82 -7.30 -11.32
CA LEU A 62 -17.70 -8.11 -10.85
C LEU A 62 -17.93 -9.58 -11.26
N PRO A 63 -17.01 -10.22 -12.00
CA PRO A 63 -17.14 -11.65 -12.27
C PRO A 63 -16.94 -12.40 -10.95
N ASP A 64 -17.91 -13.21 -10.57
CA ASP A 64 -17.78 -14.17 -9.47
C ASP A 64 -16.45 -14.91 -9.64
N SER A 65 -15.67 -14.91 -8.56
CA SER A 65 -14.33 -15.43 -8.44
C SER A 65 -14.11 -16.72 -9.25
N GLY A 66 -13.37 -16.60 -10.36
CA GLY A 66 -12.85 -17.71 -11.16
C GLY A 66 -11.71 -18.48 -10.49
N PHE A 67 -11.84 -18.78 -9.19
CA PHE A 67 -11.06 -19.84 -8.57
C PHE A 67 -11.82 -21.15 -8.80
N PRO A 68 -11.23 -22.16 -9.48
CA PRO A 68 -11.91 -23.45 -9.64
C PRO A 68 -12.08 -24.10 -8.26
N LYS A 69 -13.33 -24.24 -7.81
CA LYS A 69 -13.66 -25.15 -6.70
C LYS A 69 -13.30 -26.57 -7.16
N LEU A 70 -12.31 -27.20 -6.52
CA LEU A 70 -12.16 -28.64 -6.62
C LEU A 70 -13.42 -29.29 -6.05
N SER A 71 -14.19 -29.96 -6.90
CA SER A 71 -15.33 -30.79 -6.50
C SER A 71 -14.83 -31.96 -5.65
N PRO A 72 -15.43 -32.26 -4.49
CA PRO A 72 -15.20 -33.55 -3.85
C PRO A 72 -15.94 -34.61 -4.67
N GLU A 73 -15.18 -35.50 -5.31
CA GLU A 73 -15.69 -36.72 -5.94
C GLU A 73 -16.60 -37.46 -4.97
N GLY A 74 -17.86 -37.63 -5.36
CA GLY A 74 -18.83 -38.41 -4.62
C GLY A 74 -18.53 -39.90 -4.76
N ASN A 75 -18.42 -40.60 -3.63
CA ASN A 75 -18.66 -42.04 -3.58
C ASN A 75 -20.04 -42.23 -2.95
N GLY A 76 -20.99 -42.66 -3.77
CA GLY A 76 -22.30 -43.12 -3.32
C GLY A 76 -22.24 -44.55 -2.79
N GLU A 77 -23.45 -45.04 -2.49
CA GLU A 77 -23.81 -46.43 -2.17
C GLU A 77 -23.51 -46.82 -0.70
N SER A 78 -24.40 -47.43 0.09
CA SER A 78 -25.51 -48.32 -0.23
C SER A 78 -26.37 -48.59 1.03
N SER A 79 -27.62 -49.01 0.79
CA SER A 79 -28.52 -49.82 1.64
C SER A 79 -29.00 -49.20 2.97
N GLY A 80 -30.27 -49.25 3.35
CA GLY A 80 -31.31 -50.21 2.98
C GLY A 80 -31.79 -50.90 4.26
N GLN A 81 -33.05 -50.62 4.62
CA GLN A 81 -33.81 -51.05 5.82
C GLN A 81 -33.56 -50.27 7.10
#